data_AF-V5GX75-F1
#
_entry.id   AF-V5GX75-F1
#
_cell.length_a   1.000
_cell.length_b   1.000
_cell.length_c   1.000
_cell.angle_alpha   90.00
_cell.angle_beta   90.00
_cell.angle_gamma   90.00
#
_symmetry.space_group_name_H-M   'P 1'
#
loop_
_entity.id
_entity.type
_entity.pdbx_description
1 polymer ?
#
loop_
_entity_poly.entity_id
_entity_poly.type
_entity_poly.pdbx_seq_one_letter_code
_entity_poly.pdbx_strand_id
1 'polypeptide(L)'
;SSGEQRCDAERYWGCFKRAEDHIRFPKVRDEELLAEDCKVSKSVDSCTKYMEIGGCSDEQKQMFQYLKSDFASLRSHICNPTLHTSMFEWFQCMDTSVAESCMKLVPDDVCRPGEYNCMLAATTKCTRDSSAIKAVHHLVNTVLALNNCSRVDWNSGITTSPKILLTFTALCISLFLLRQ
;
A
#
# COMPACT_ATOMS: atom_id res chain seq x y z
N SER A 1 25.98 12.12 31.18
CA SER A 1 24.69 11.68 30.63
C SER A 1 24.89 11.39 29.16
N SER A 2 25.01 10.12 28.78
CA SER A 2 25.02 9.72 27.37
C SER A 2 23.59 9.90 26.86
N GLY A 3 23.34 11.02 26.18
CA GLY A 3 22.01 11.45 25.72
C GLY A 3 21.45 10.57 24.62
N GLU A 4 21.15 9.32 24.96
CA GLU A 4 20.48 8.38 24.08
C GLU A 4 19.04 8.85 23.91
N GLN A 5 18.72 9.30 22.70
CA GLN A 5 17.36 9.73 22.37
C GLN A 5 16.43 8.51 22.40
N ARG A 6 15.20 8.70 22.87
CA ARG A 6 14.21 7.62 22.93
C ARG A 6 13.73 7.23 21.53
N CYS A 7 13.43 5.94 21.35
CA CYS A 7 12.81 5.39 20.16
C CYS A 7 11.60 4.52 20.53
N ASP A 8 10.39 4.98 20.20
CA ASP A 8 9.10 4.30 20.39
C ASP A 8 8.69 3.49 19.15
N ALA A 9 9.65 2.95 18.39
CA ALA A 9 9.43 2.34 17.07
C ALA A 9 8.29 1.31 17.04
N GLU A 10 8.29 0.33 17.95
CA GLU A 10 7.27 -0.72 17.99
C GLU A 10 5.86 -0.16 18.25
N ARG A 11 5.76 0.79 19.18
CA ARG A 11 4.48 1.43 19.51
C ARG A 11 3.97 2.29 18.34
N TYR A 12 4.89 3.01 17.69
CA TYR A 12 4.60 3.84 16.53
C TYR A 12 4.09 3.01 15.37
N TRP A 13 4.85 1.98 14.98
CA TRP A 13 4.46 1.02 13.97
C TRP A 13 3.10 0.36 14.30
N GLY A 14 2.91 -0.05 15.55
CA GLY A 14 1.69 -0.71 16.01
C GLY A 14 0.42 0.13 15.86
N CYS A 15 0.51 1.47 15.84
CA CYS A 15 -0.65 2.33 15.55
C CYS A 15 -1.18 2.13 14.14
N PHE A 16 -0.28 2.09 13.15
CA PHE A 16 -0.63 1.90 11.75
C PHE A 16 -1.08 0.47 11.49
N LYS A 17 -0.38 -0.52 12.06
CA LYS A 17 -0.76 -1.93 11.89
C LYS A 17 -2.18 -2.21 12.40
N ARG A 18 -2.49 -1.74 13.63
CA ARG A 18 -3.86 -1.87 14.16
C ARG A 18 -4.90 -1.21 13.28
N ALA A 19 -4.61 -0.04 12.72
CA ALA A 19 -5.56 0.64 11.85
C ALA A 19 -5.75 -0.12 10.52
N GLU A 20 -4.67 -0.62 9.92
CA GLU A 20 -4.73 -1.45 8.70
C GLU A 20 -5.54 -2.73 8.92
N ASP A 21 -5.35 -3.42 10.06
CA ASP A 21 -6.13 -4.63 10.40
C ASP A 21 -7.65 -4.37 10.53
N HIS A 22 -8.06 -3.13 10.80
CA HIS A 22 -9.48 -2.75 10.96
C HIS A 22 -10.09 -2.11 9.72
N ILE A 23 -9.27 -1.54 8.82
CA ILE A 23 -9.74 -0.93 7.58
C ILE A 23 -10.25 -2.03 6.64
N ARG A 24 -11.51 -1.92 6.22
CA ARG A 24 -12.16 -2.90 5.35
C ARG A 24 -12.05 -2.52 3.88
N PHE A 25 -11.86 -1.24 3.58
CA PHE A 25 -11.55 -0.74 2.24
C PHE A 25 -10.37 -1.52 1.62
N PRO A 26 -10.39 -1.82 0.30
CA PRO A 26 -11.46 -1.57 -0.66
C PRO A 26 -12.49 -2.72 -0.76
N LYS A 27 -12.49 -3.69 0.16
CA LYS A 27 -13.33 -4.90 0.07
C LYS A 27 -14.82 -4.60 0.32
N VAL A 28 -15.13 -3.48 0.98
CA VAL A 28 -16.48 -3.05 1.29
C VAL A 28 -16.88 -1.85 0.43
N ARG A 29 -18.18 -1.74 0.18
CA ARG A 29 -18.79 -0.62 -0.57
C ARG A 29 -19.85 0.12 0.24
N ASP A 30 -20.23 -0.44 1.37
CA ASP A 30 -21.25 0.13 2.23
C ASP A 30 -20.78 1.45 2.83
N GLU A 31 -21.61 2.50 2.73
CA GLU A 31 -21.26 3.86 3.16
C GLU A 31 -20.99 3.93 4.66
N GLU A 32 -21.73 3.18 5.48
CA GLU A 32 -21.52 3.13 6.93
C GLU A 32 -20.17 2.49 7.25
N LEU A 33 -19.82 1.39 6.57
CA LEU A 33 -18.51 0.74 6.74
C LEU A 33 -17.35 1.64 6.28
N LEU A 34 -17.51 2.38 5.19
CA LEU A 34 -16.50 3.35 4.75
C LEU A 34 -16.35 4.52 5.74
N ALA A 35 -17.44 4.95 6.38
CA ALA A 35 -17.39 5.94 7.45
C ALA A 35 -16.67 5.39 8.71
N GLU A 36 -16.83 4.10 9.03
CA GLU A 36 -16.03 3.43 10.06
C GLU A 36 -14.53 3.43 9.71
N ASP A 37 -14.17 3.09 8.47
CA ASP A 37 -12.77 3.13 8.00
C ASP A 37 -12.16 4.54 8.13
N CYS A 38 -12.95 5.59 7.85
CA CYS A 38 -12.53 6.97 8.08
C CYS A 38 -12.27 7.27 9.58
N LYS A 39 -13.11 6.76 10.49
CA LYS A 39 -12.89 6.92 11.95
C LYS A 39 -11.63 6.19 12.40
N VAL A 40 -11.43 4.96 11.92
CA VAL A 40 -10.25 4.14 12.21
C VAL A 40 -8.98 4.86 11.75
N SER A 41 -8.96 5.37 10.52
CA SER A 41 -7.78 6.08 10.00
C SER A 41 -7.46 7.37 10.78
N LYS A 42 -8.47 8.12 11.25
CA LYS A 42 -8.25 9.30 12.11
C LYS A 42 -7.66 8.94 13.48
N SER A 43 -7.87 7.73 13.99
CA SER A 43 -7.35 7.33 15.30
C SER A 43 -5.81 7.23 15.34
N VAL A 44 -5.15 7.03 14.18
CA VAL A 44 -3.69 6.92 14.08
C VAL A 44 -2.98 8.19 14.51
N ASP A 45 -3.53 9.36 14.19
CA ASP A 45 -2.95 10.64 14.62
C ASP A 45 -2.90 10.74 16.15
N SER A 46 -3.99 10.34 16.81
CA SER A 46 -4.07 10.35 18.27
C SER A 46 -3.16 9.29 18.89
N CYS A 47 -3.08 8.11 18.27
CA CYS A 47 -2.21 7.03 18.71
C CYS A 47 -0.73 7.43 18.66
N THR A 48 -0.31 8.10 17.59
CA THR A 48 1.10 8.46 17.35
C THR A 48 1.53 9.78 18.00
N LYS A 49 0.59 10.58 18.52
CA LYS A 49 0.80 11.97 18.98
C LYS A 49 1.98 12.19 19.93
N TYR A 50 2.24 11.25 20.84
CA TYR A 50 3.21 11.40 21.93
C TYR A 50 4.41 10.44 21.81
N MET A 51 4.63 9.88 20.62
CA MET A 51 5.69 8.90 20.39
C MET A 51 6.96 9.59 19.89
N GLU A 52 8.09 9.20 20.46
CA GLU A 52 9.40 9.73 20.09
C GLU A 52 10.10 8.77 19.12
N ILE A 53 10.38 9.21 17.90
CA ILE A 53 11.15 8.42 16.91
C ILE A 53 12.54 9.01 16.62
N GLY A 54 12.95 10.04 17.37
CA GLY A 54 14.22 10.75 17.17
C GLY A 54 15.45 9.87 17.41
N GLY A 55 15.37 8.95 18.37
CA GLY A 55 16.44 7.98 18.65
C GLY A 55 16.44 6.73 17.78
N CYS A 56 15.49 6.59 16.84
CA CYS A 56 15.45 5.42 15.97
C CYS A 56 16.56 5.48 14.90
N SER A 57 16.86 4.33 14.30
CA SER A 57 17.78 4.25 13.14
C SER A 57 17.26 5.09 11.97
N ASP A 58 18.16 5.49 11.07
CA ASP A 58 17.80 6.29 9.90
C ASP A 58 16.87 5.52 8.97
N GLU A 59 17.07 4.20 8.85
CA GLU A 59 16.17 3.31 8.10
C GLU A 59 14.75 3.33 8.69
N GLN A 60 14.62 3.21 10.01
CA GLN A 60 13.32 3.28 10.69
C GLN A 60 12.66 4.65 10.54
N LYS A 61 13.43 5.73 10.67
CA LYS A 61 12.91 7.10 10.48
C LYS A 61 12.37 7.29 9.07
N GLN A 62 13.11 6.84 8.06
CA GLN A 62 12.68 6.92 6.67
C GLN A 62 11.40 6.10 6.44
N MET A 63 11.35 4.86 6.95
CA MET A 63 10.16 4.02 6.88
C MET A 63 8.95 4.69 7.56
N PHE A 64 9.13 5.27 8.75
CA PHE A 64 8.05 5.96 9.47
C PHE A 64 7.58 7.23 8.77
N GLN A 65 8.47 7.97 8.09
CA GLN A 65 8.09 9.10 7.25
C GLN A 65 7.18 8.66 6.10
N TYR A 66 7.55 7.58 5.41
CA TYR A 66 6.72 7.02 4.35
C TYR A 66 5.37 6.53 4.86
N LEU A 67 5.37 5.73 5.93
CA LEU A 67 4.16 5.18 6.53
C LEU A 67 3.21 6.31 6.97
N LYS A 68 3.73 7.35 7.65
CA LYS A 68 2.95 8.52 8.04
C LYS A 68 2.37 9.27 6.84
N SER A 69 3.17 9.45 5.79
CA SER A 69 2.76 10.16 4.57
C SER A 69 1.64 9.42 3.84
N ASP A 70 1.83 8.12 3.56
CA ASP A 70 0.82 7.32 2.89
C ASP A 70 -0.45 7.22 3.70
N PHE A 71 -0.34 7.02 5.01
CA PHE A 71 -1.52 6.90 5.86
C PHE A 71 -2.31 8.23 5.93
N ALA A 72 -1.61 9.37 5.95
CA ALA A 72 -2.26 10.67 5.89
C ALA A 72 -3.03 10.89 4.57
N SER A 73 -2.46 10.44 3.45
CA SER A 73 -3.13 10.47 2.14
C SER A 73 -4.26 9.44 2.04
N LEU A 74 -4.06 8.23 2.55
CA LEU A 74 -5.11 7.22 2.66
C LEU A 74 -6.32 7.77 3.41
N ARG A 75 -6.08 8.36 4.59
CA ARG A 75 -7.11 9.03 5.39
C ARG A 75 -7.82 10.14 4.62
N SER A 76 -7.09 10.98 3.88
CA SER A 76 -7.72 12.07 3.13
C SER A 76 -8.67 11.56 2.04
N HIS A 77 -8.34 10.45 1.39
CA HIS A 77 -9.20 9.83 0.39
C HIS A 77 -10.33 9.00 1.02
N ILE A 78 -10.07 8.20 2.06
CA ILE A 78 -11.10 7.41 2.73
C ILE A 78 -12.15 8.32 3.40
N CYS A 79 -11.72 9.44 3.95
CA CYS A 79 -12.64 10.41 4.56
C CYS A 79 -13.25 11.39 3.55
N ASN A 80 -13.00 11.22 2.25
CA ASN A 80 -13.59 12.07 1.23
C ASN A 80 -15.07 11.70 1.06
N PRO A 81 -16.01 12.67 1.15
CA PRO A 81 -17.44 12.41 0.91
C PRO A 81 -17.75 11.75 -0.45
N THR A 82 -16.89 11.94 -1.46
CA THR A 82 -17.08 11.34 -2.79
C THR A 82 -16.50 9.93 -2.93
N LEU A 83 -15.87 9.37 -1.87
CA LEU A 83 -15.26 8.05 -1.93
C LEU A 83 -16.27 6.97 -2.36
N HIS A 84 -17.47 6.98 -1.78
CA HIS A 84 -18.49 5.98 -2.10
C HIS A 84 -18.84 5.98 -3.59
N THR A 85 -19.11 7.15 -4.16
CA THR A 85 -19.36 7.31 -5.60
C THR A 85 -18.15 6.89 -6.42
N SER A 86 -16.95 7.32 -6.04
CA SER A 86 -15.71 6.96 -6.73
C SER A 86 -15.43 5.45 -6.69
N MET A 87 -15.81 4.77 -5.62
CA MET A 87 -15.73 3.31 -5.49
C MET A 87 -16.70 2.63 -6.45
N PHE A 88 -17.93 3.11 -6.52
CA PHE A 88 -18.93 2.59 -7.44
C PHE A 88 -18.47 2.71 -8.90
N GLU A 89 -17.97 3.88 -9.31
CA GLU A 89 -17.39 4.10 -10.64
C GLU A 89 -16.21 3.17 -10.91
N TRP A 90 -15.32 3.01 -9.92
CA TRP A 90 -14.16 2.12 -10.02
C TRP A 90 -14.57 0.66 -10.25
N PHE A 91 -15.59 0.17 -9.54
CA PHE A 91 -16.11 -1.19 -9.76
C PHE A 91 -16.81 -1.35 -11.11
N GLN A 92 -17.48 -0.32 -11.62
CA GLN A 92 -18.14 -0.38 -12.92
C GLN A 92 -17.14 -0.41 -14.09
N CYS A 93 -16.00 0.26 -13.96
CA CYS A 93 -14.98 0.28 -15.02
C CYS A 93 -14.00 -0.89 -14.95
N MET A 94 -13.88 -1.55 -13.79
CA MET A 94 -12.97 -2.68 -13.61
C MET A 94 -13.40 -3.89 -14.44
N ASP A 95 -12.46 -4.48 -15.15
CA ASP A 95 -12.64 -5.77 -15.83
C ASP A 95 -12.48 -6.91 -14.81
N THR A 96 -13.61 -7.36 -14.27
CA THR A 96 -13.64 -8.41 -13.23
C THR A 96 -13.10 -9.74 -13.73
N SER A 97 -13.27 -10.06 -15.02
CA SER A 97 -12.73 -11.29 -15.61
C SER A 97 -11.20 -11.26 -15.63
N VAL A 98 -10.60 -10.12 -15.96
CA VAL A 98 -9.14 -9.91 -15.88
C VAL A 98 -8.68 -10.00 -14.43
N ALA A 99 -9.37 -9.33 -13.49
CA ALA A 99 -9.03 -9.38 -12.07
C ALA A 99 -9.03 -10.82 -11.55
N GLU A 100 -10.11 -11.56 -11.74
CA GLU A 100 -10.26 -12.93 -11.25
C GLU A 100 -9.26 -13.90 -11.87
N SER A 101 -9.05 -13.81 -13.19
CA SER A 101 -8.11 -14.69 -13.89
C SER A 101 -6.67 -14.41 -13.46
N CYS A 102 -6.33 -13.13 -13.25
CA CYS A 102 -5.01 -12.74 -12.78
C CYS A 102 -4.78 -13.16 -11.31
N MET A 103 -5.74 -12.92 -10.41
CA MET A 103 -5.63 -13.24 -8.99
C MET A 103 -5.40 -14.74 -8.74
N LYS A 104 -5.98 -15.62 -9.58
CA LYS A 104 -5.74 -17.08 -9.50
C LYS A 104 -4.28 -17.49 -9.73
N LEU A 105 -3.50 -16.63 -10.38
CA LEU A 105 -2.09 -16.88 -10.70
C LEU A 105 -1.15 -16.18 -9.72
N VAL A 106 -1.66 -15.37 -8.81
CA VAL A 106 -0.84 -14.63 -7.85
C VAL A 106 -0.37 -15.59 -6.75
N PRO A 107 0.96 -15.73 -6.54
CA PRO A 107 1.48 -16.44 -5.39
C PRO A 107 1.03 -15.78 -4.10
N ASP A 108 0.73 -16.58 -3.08
CA ASP A 108 0.53 -16.06 -1.73
C ASP A 108 1.89 -15.62 -1.17
N ASP A 109 2.08 -14.31 -1.06
CA ASP A 109 3.32 -13.70 -0.58
C ASP A 109 3.02 -12.54 0.37
N VAL A 110 3.91 -12.25 1.32
CA VAL A 110 3.66 -11.25 2.38
C VAL A 110 3.47 -9.83 1.81
N CYS A 111 4.11 -9.52 0.69
CA CYS A 111 4.08 -8.20 0.07
C CYS A 111 2.92 -8.02 -0.92
N ARG A 112 2.33 -9.12 -1.40
CA ARG A 112 1.24 -9.26 -2.38
C ARG A 112 1.36 -8.36 -3.63
N PRO A 113 2.56 -8.09 -4.20
CA PRO A 113 2.69 -7.25 -5.40
C PRO A 113 1.91 -7.79 -6.61
N GLY A 114 1.73 -9.12 -6.69
CA GLY A 114 0.93 -9.74 -7.74
C GLY A 114 -0.53 -9.29 -7.71
N GLU A 115 -1.14 -9.18 -6.52
CA GLU A 115 -2.53 -8.77 -6.37
C GLU A 115 -2.74 -7.33 -6.81
N TYR A 116 -1.79 -6.47 -6.46
CA TYR A 116 -1.79 -5.07 -6.88
C TYR A 116 -1.67 -4.95 -8.40
N ASN A 117 -0.79 -5.72 -9.03
CA ASN A 117 -0.68 -5.77 -10.49
C ASN A 117 -1.97 -6.26 -11.15
N CYS A 118 -2.65 -7.24 -10.57
CA CYS A 118 -3.94 -7.71 -11.07
C CYS A 118 -5.01 -6.63 -11.00
N MET A 119 -5.09 -5.88 -9.90
CA MET A 119 -6.00 -4.73 -9.80
C MET A 119 -5.65 -3.63 -10.83
N LEU A 120 -4.37 -3.35 -11.05
CA LEU A 120 -3.93 -2.39 -12.07
C LEU A 120 -4.33 -2.82 -13.48
N ALA A 121 -4.10 -4.09 -13.82
CA ALA A 121 -4.46 -4.64 -15.13
C ALA A 121 -5.97 -4.59 -15.37
N ALA A 122 -6.76 -4.94 -14.34
CA ALA A 122 -8.21 -4.90 -14.39
C ALA A 122 -8.78 -3.48 -14.51
N THR A 123 -8.01 -2.45 -14.16
CA THR A 123 -8.48 -1.05 -14.08
C THR A 123 -7.91 -0.18 -15.19
N THR A 124 -7.36 -0.78 -16.25
CA THR A 124 -6.79 -0.07 -17.41
C THR A 124 -7.78 0.86 -18.11
N LYS A 125 -9.09 0.58 -18.03
CA LYS A 125 -10.17 1.41 -18.58
C LYS A 125 -10.71 2.46 -17.60
N CYS A 126 -10.20 2.48 -16.37
CA CYS A 126 -10.66 3.37 -15.30
C CYS A 126 -9.87 4.69 -15.27
N THR A 127 -10.53 5.74 -14.79
CA THR A 127 -9.88 7.03 -14.52
C THR A 127 -8.96 6.92 -13.31
N ARG A 128 -7.65 6.95 -13.54
CA ARG A 128 -6.60 6.83 -12.50
C ARG A 128 -6.63 7.95 -11.46
N ASP A 129 -7.22 9.09 -11.81
CA ASP A 129 -7.31 10.24 -10.90
C ASP A 129 -8.43 10.17 -9.87
N SER A 130 -9.24 9.12 -9.89
CA SER A 130 -10.35 8.91 -8.96
C SER A 130 -9.87 8.75 -7.50
N SER A 131 -10.70 9.17 -6.55
CA SER A 131 -10.36 9.10 -5.12
C SER A 131 -10.21 7.66 -4.64
N ALA A 132 -11.01 6.73 -5.15
CA ALA A 132 -10.91 5.31 -4.84
C ALA A 132 -9.56 4.72 -5.25
N ILE A 133 -9.12 4.97 -6.49
CA ILE A 133 -7.83 4.46 -6.97
C ILE A 133 -6.66 5.04 -6.15
N LYS A 134 -6.70 6.33 -5.84
CA LYS A 134 -5.69 6.97 -4.97
C LYS A 134 -5.71 6.40 -3.55
N ALA A 135 -6.89 6.14 -2.97
CA ALA A 135 -7.00 5.46 -1.68
C ALA A 135 -6.39 4.05 -1.73
N VAL A 136 -6.67 3.25 -2.77
CA VAL A 136 -6.05 1.93 -2.95
C VAL A 136 -4.54 2.07 -3.00
N HIS A 137 -4.01 2.99 -3.81
CA HIS A 137 -2.56 3.22 -3.90
C HIS A 137 -1.90 3.44 -2.54
N HIS A 138 -2.45 4.34 -1.72
CA HIS A 138 -1.89 4.65 -0.42
C HIS A 138 -2.08 3.51 0.61
N LEU A 139 -3.18 2.76 0.53
CA LEU A 139 -3.36 1.55 1.34
C LEU A 139 -2.31 0.50 0.99
N VAL A 140 -2.09 0.26 -0.30
CA VAL A 140 -1.08 -0.68 -0.79
C VAL A 140 0.31 -0.30 -0.28
N ASN A 141 0.72 0.96 -0.44
CA ASN A 141 2.02 1.41 0.05
C ASN A 141 2.14 1.39 1.58
N THR A 142 1.03 1.57 2.31
CA THR A 142 0.97 1.37 3.77
C THR A 142 1.23 -0.09 4.13
N VAL A 143 0.54 -1.04 3.50
CA VAL A 143 0.72 -2.49 3.73
C VAL A 143 2.16 -2.91 3.39
N LEU A 144 2.69 -2.43 2.27
CA LEU A 144 4.07 -2.69 1.87
C LEU A 144 5.07 -2.16 2.91
N ALA A 145 4.88 -0.93 3.39
CA ALA A 145 5.75 -0.37 4.43
C ALA A 145 5.67 -1.14 5.76
N LEU A 146 4.46 -1.56 6.17
CA LEU A 146 4.27 -2.35 7.39
C LEU A 146 4.97 -3.71 7.32
N ASN A 147 5.05 -4.30 6.12
CA ASN A 147 5.68 -5.58 5.85
C ASN A 147 7.15 -5.47 5.39
N ASN A 148 7.74 -4.28 5.45
CA ASN A 148 9.11 -4.01 5.00
C ASN A 148 9.37 -4.39 3.52
N CYS A 149 8.38 -4.14 2.67
CA CYS A 149 8.39 -4.41 1.25
C CYS A 149 8.77 -3.15 0.44
N SER A 150 9.20 -3.36 -0.80
CA SER A 150 9.45 -2.25 -1.73
C SER A 150 8.14 -1.53 -2.08
N ARG A 151 8.20 -0.20 -2.11
CA ARG A 151 7.08 0.65 -2.51
C ARG A 151 6.77 0.48 -3.99
N VAL A 152 5.51 0.75 -4.36
CA VAL A 152 5.07 0.76 -5.75
C VAL A 152 4.69 2.18 -6.17
N ASP A 153 4.97 2.53 -7.42
CA ASP A 153 4.51 3.77 -8.04
C ASP A 153 3.40 3.45 -9.05
N TRP A 154 2.20 3.96 -8.81
CA TRP A 154 1.04 3.70 -9.67
C TRP A 154 1.17 4.38 -11.04
N ASN A 155 1.97 5.45 -11.15
CA ASN A 155 2.18 6.18 -12.39
C ASN A 155 3.16 5.47 -13.33
N SER A 156 4.11 4.71 -12.79
CA SER A 156 5.16 4.04 -13.56
C SER A 156 5.06 2.50 -13.55
N GLY A 157 4.10 1.92 -12.82
CA GLY A 157 4.06 0.49 -12.52
C GLY A 157 5.05 0.14 -11.41
N ILE A 158 5.10 -1.13 -10.99
CA ILE A 158 6.09 -1.55 -9.98
C ILE A 158 7.49 -1.20 -10.48
N THR A 159 8.16 -0.29 -9.79
CA THR A 159 9.59 -0.08 -9.94
C THR A 159 10.26 -1.32 -9.36
N THR A 160 10.56 -2.30 -10.21
CA THR A 160 11.31 -3.49 -9.80
C THR A 160 12.61 -3.00 -9.16
N SER A 161 12.84 -3.40 -7.90
CA SER A 161 14.11 -3.12 -7.22
C SER A 161 15.29 -3.50 -8.13
N PRO A 162 16.39 -2.72 -8.17
CA PRO A 162 17.56 -3.02 -9.00
C PRO A 162 18.08 -4.45 -8.83
N LYS A 163 17.89 -5.05 -7.64
CA LYS A 163 18.26 -6.44 -7.33
C LYS A 163 17.46 -7.48 -8.13
N ILE A 164 16.20 -7.20 -8.45
CA ILE A 164 15.33 -8.08 -9.25
C ILE A 164 15.65 -7.92 -10.75
N LEU A 165 16.00 -6.71 -11.19
CA LEU A 165 16.39 -6.45 -12.58
C LEU A 165 17.69 -7.20 -12.95
N LEU A 166 18.65 -7.25 -12.01
CA LEU A 166 19.91 -7.98 -12.18
C LEU A 166 19.71 -9.51 -12.24
N THR A 167 18.76 -10.07 -11.48
CA THR A 167 18.49 -11.51 -11.51
C THR A 167 17.75 -11.93 -12.78
N PHE A 168 16.82 -11.12 -13.29
CA PHE A 168 16.15 -11.39 -14.57
C PHE A 168 17.10 -11.28 -15.77
N THR A 169 18.02 -10.30 -15.80
CA THR A 169 19.03 -10.22 -16.87
C THR A 169 19.99 -11.40 -16.83
N ALA A 170 20.43 -11.84 -15.65
CA ALA A 170 21.27 -13.02 -15.50
C ALA A 170 20.57 -14.30 -16.00
N LEU A 171 19.29 -14.50 -15.64
CA LEU A 171 18.49 -15.66 -16.07
C LEU A 171 18.29 -15.69 -17.59
N CYS A 172 18.02 -14.54 -18.22
CA CYS A 172 17.89 -14.45 -19.67
C CYS A 172 19.21 -14.75 -20.40
N ILE A 173 20.35 -14.31 -19.87
CA ILE A 173 21.67 -14.60 -20.45
C ILE A 173 22.01 -16.09 -20.30
N SER A 174 21.75 -16.70 -19.14
CA SER A 174 21.98 -18.12 -18.92
C SER A 174 21.14 -19.01 -19.85
N LEU A 175 19.88 -18.63 -20.10
CA LEU A 175 19.00 -19.35 -21.03
C LEU A 175 19.41 -19.20 -22.50
N PHE A 176 19.99 -18.05 -22.88
CA PHE A 176 20.55 -17.85 -24.21
C PHE A 176 21.84 -18.65 -24.45
N LEU A 177 22.71 -18.75 -23.43
CA LEU A 177 23.96 -19.51 -23.52
C LEU A 177 23.76 -21.03 -23.46
N LEU A 178 22.66 -21.51 -22.87
CA LEU A 178 22.27 -22.93 -22.88
C LEU A 178 21.64 -23.41 -24.19
N ARG A 179 21.35 -22.49 -25.12
CA ARG A 179 20.73 -22.76 -26.43
C ARG A 179 21.71 -22.68 -27.61
N GLN A 180 23.00 -22.48 -27.35
CA GLN A 180 24.10 -22.61 -28.32
C GLN A 180 24.87 -23.90 -28.07
#